data_AF-A0A7X9A2J3-F1
#
_entry.id   AF-A0A7X9A2J3-F1
#
_cell.length_a   1.000
_cell.length_b   1.000
_cell.length_c   1.000
_cell.angle_alpha   90.00
_cell.angle_beta   90.00
_cell.angle_gamma   90.00
#
_symmetry.space_group_name_H-M   'P 1'
#
loop_
_entity.id
_entity.type
_entity.pdbx_description
1 polymer ?
#
loop_
_entity_poly.entity_id
_entity_poly.type
_entity_poly.pdbx_seq_one_letter_code
_entity_poly.pdbx_strand_id
1 'polypeptide(L)' 'MAYDVELAGMTLKNAIVTAAGPWAGNAEGIQRCINAGAAAVITETICLEER' A
#
# COMPACT_ATOMS: atom_id res chain seq x y z
N MET A 1 19.22 9.74 1.37
CA MET A 1 19.29 8.61 0.42
C MET A 1 18.24 7.63 0.86
N ALA A 2 17.31 7.26 -0.02
CA ALA A 2 16.43 6.13 0.24
C ALA A 2 17.24 4.88 -0.09
N TYR A 3 17.40 3.98 0.87
CA TYR A 3 17.99 2.67 0.63
C TYR A 3 16.96 1.82 -0.12
N ASP A 4 17.42 1.03 -1.10
CA ASP A 4 16.59 0.02 -1.74
C ASP A 4 16.17 -0.99 -0.67
N VAL A 5 14.86 -1.11 -0.46
CA VAL A 5 14.28 -2.03 0.52
C VAL A 5 13.76 -3.25 -0.22
N GLU A 6 14.34 -4.41 0.09
CA GLU A 6 13.90 -5.69 -0.46
C GLU A 6 12.81 -6.29 0.44
N LEU A 7 11.62 -6.51 -0.12
CA LEU A 7 10.49 -7.15 0.56
C LEU A 7 9.82 -8.16 -0.36
N ALA A 8 9.76 -9.43 0.06
CA ALA A 8 9.09 -10.51 -0.68
C ALA A 8 9.53 -10.62 -2.17
N GLY A 9 10.80 -10.32 -2.48
CA GLY A 9 11.34 -10.33 -3.84
C GLY A 9 11.03 -9.08 -4.67
N MET A 10 10.53 -8.01 -4.03
CA MET A 10 10.32 -6.71 -4.65
C MET A 10 11.29 -5.67 -4.09
N THR A 11 11.87 -4.87 -4.97
CA THR A 11 12.62 -3.66 -4.60
C THR A 11 11.66 -2.48 -4.43
N LEU A 12 11.63 -1.89 -3.23
CA LEU A 12 10.77 -0.78 -2.88
C LEU A 12 11.56 0.54 -2.88
N LYS A 13 10.94 1.61 -3.39
CA LYS A 13 11.52 2.97 -3.43
C LYS A 13 11.82 3.58 -2.05
N ASN A 14 11.22 3.05 -0.99
CA ASN A 14 11.43 3.41 0.42
C ASN A 14 10.82 2.34 1.35
N ALA A 15 11.05 2.47 2.66
CA ALA A 15 10.55 1.56 3.70
C ALA A 15 9.11 1.87 4.17
N ILE A 16 8.33 2.68 3.44
CA ILE A 16 7.00 3.12 3.87
C ILE A 16 5.93 2.31 3.15
N VAL A 17 5.12 1.59 3.91
CA VAL A 17 3.98 0.80 3.44
C VAL A 17 2.75 1.17 4.27
N THR A 18 1.58 1.21 3.65
CA THR A 18 0.34 1.48 4.41
C THR A 18 -0.07 0.27 5.24
N ALA A 19 -0.66 0.48 6.41
CA ALA A 19 -1.40 -0.57 7.10
C ALA A 19 -2.70 -0.89 6.35
N ALA A 20 -3.22 -2.11 6.51
CA ALA A 20 -4.55 -2.46 6.04
C ALA A 20 -5.61 -1.54 6.69
N GLY A 21 -6.59 -1.09 5.92
CA GLY A 21 -7.67 -0.25 6.46
C GLY A 21 -8.47 0.51 5.39
N PRO A 22 -9.44 1.35 5.81
CA PRO A 22 -10.44 1.94 4.93
C PRO A 22 -9.88 2.93 3.90
N TRP A 23 -8.67 3.46 4.14
CA TRP A 23 -8.00 4.36 3.19
C TRP A 23 -7.56 3.69 1.89
N ALA A 24 -7.53 2.36 1.83
CA ALA A 24 -7.18 1.58 0.65
C ALA A 24 -8.27 0.55 0.26
N GLY A 25 -9.55 0.89 0.53
CA GLY A 25 -10.70 0.05 0.18
C GLY A 25 -11.26 0.24 -1.23
N ASN A 26 -10.76 1.24 -1.97
CA ASN A 26 -11.15 1.48 -3.37
C ASN A 26 -9.99 2.05 -4.17
N ALA A 27 -10.16 2.12 -5.50
CA ALA A 27 -9.13 2.57 -6.43
C ALA A 27 -8.63 4.00 -6.12
N GLU A 28 -9.53 4.92 -5.74
CA GLU A 28 -9.17 6.30 -5.42
C GLU A 28 -8.28 6.37 -4.16
N GLY A 29 -8.65 5.65 -3.10
CA GLY A 29 -7.89 5.56 -1.85
C GLY A 29 -6.50 4.99 -2.07
N ILE A 30 -6.40 3.88 -2.83
CA ILE A 30 -5.11 3.27 -3.20
C ILE A 30 -4.22 4.28 -3.93
N GLN A 31 -4.77 5.00 -4.92
CA GLN A 31 -3.99 5.99 -5.67
C GLN A 31 -3.54 7.17 -4.79
N ARG A 32 -4.37 7.62 -3.86
CA ARG A 32 -3.99 8.66 -2.88
C ARG A 32 -2.81 8.22 -2.02
N CYS A 33 -2.77 6.97 -1.55
CA CYS A 33 -1.64 6.43 -0.79
C CYS A 33 -0.34 6.39 -1.60
N ILE A 34 -0.42 5.98 -2.88
CA ILE A 34 0.73 5.98 -3.79
C ILE A 34 1.25 7.40 -4.00
N ASN A 35 0.35 8.35 -4.26
CA ASN A 35 0.68 9.76 -4.48
C ASN A 35 1.29 10.42 -3.22
N ALA A 36 0.87 9.98 -2.03
CA ALA A 36 1.44 10.43 -0.75
C ALA A 36 2.87 9.91 -0.48
N GLY A 37 3.36 8.97 -1.30
CA GLY A 37 4.75 8.51 -1.25
C GLY A 37 4.95 7.10 -0.70
N ALA A 38 3.88 6.36 -0.40
CA ALA A 38 4.00 4.94 -0.04
C ALA A 38 4.70 4.15 -1.16
N ALA A 39 5.58 3.23 -0.79
CA ALA A 39 6.22 2.30 -1.73
C ALA A 39 5.32 1.12 -2.10
N ALA A 40 4.48 0.68 -1.16
CA ALA A 40 3.44 -0.31 -1.39
C ALA A 40 2.20 0.04 -0.57
N VAL A 41 1.04 -0.47 -0.99
CA VAL A 41 -0.25 -0.26 -0.33
C VAL A 41 -0.83 -1.61 0.05
N ILE A 42 -1.12 -1.80 1.33
CA ILE A 42 -1.94 -2.92 1.81
C ILE A 42 -3.40 -2.48 1.72
N THR A 43 -4.20 -3.19 0.92
CA THR A 43 -5.62 -2.90 0.75
C THR A 43 -6.40 -3.13 2.03
N GLU A 44 -7.63 -2.62 2.09
CA GLU A 44 -8.58 -3.05 3.11
C GLU A 44 -8.69 -4.59 3.14
N THR A 45 -8.80 -5.15 4.35
CA THR A 45 -9.08 -6.57 4.51
C THR A 45 -10.51 -6.84 4.04
N ILE A 46 -10.65 -7.61 2.96
CA ILE A 46 -11.94 -7.96 2.39
C ILE A 46 -12.52 -9.24 3.02
N CYS A 47 -13.84 -9.36 2.98
CA CYS A 47 -14.58 -10.61 3.21
C CYS A 47 -15.04 -11.20 1.87
N LEU A 48 -15.58 -12.42 1.90
CA LEU A 48 -16.04 -13.10 0.68
C LEU A 48 -17.20 -12.36 -0.02
N GLU A 49 -18.05 -11.72 0.78
CA GLU A 49 -19.20 -10.95 0.31
C GLU A 49 -18.92 -9.45 0.46
N GLU A 50 -19.48 -8.66 -0.46
CA GLU A 50 -19.44 -7.21 -0.38
C GLU A 50 -20.27 -6.70 0.80
N ARG A 51 -19.84 -5.59 1.40
CA ARG A 51 -20.52 -4.93 2.51
C ARG A 51 -21.51 -3.88 2.02
#